data_AF-A0A2E0IXV1-F1
#
_entry.id   AF-A0A2E0IXV1-F1
#
_cell.length_a   1.000
_cell.length_b   1.000
_cell.length_c   1.000
_cell.angle_alpha   90.00
_cell.angle_beta   90.00
_cell.angle_gamma   90.00
#
_symmetry.space_group_name_H-M   'P 1'
#
loop_
_entity.id
_entity.type
_entity.pdbx_description
1 polymer ?
#
loop_
_entity_poly.entity_id
_entity_poly.type
_entity_poly.pdbx_seq_one_letter_code
_entity_poly.pdbx_strand_id
1 'polypeptide(L)'
;MFQLFVAVIALVPIGWSHYLIAAHTRYEIVTRGLLILVGLGFGAICMRYAPDSTLARWGLFVAGMGAVHAPAAIVLTIKQLKRRGY
;
A
#
# COMPACT_ATOMS: atom_id res chain seq x y z
N MET A 1 -9.88 -18.13 -4.10
CA MET A 1 -9.24 -18.08 -2.76
C MET A 1 -7.89 -17.36 -2.78
N PHE A 2 -6.91 -17.76 -3.61
CA PHE A 2 -5.59 -17.14 -3.66
C PHE A 2 -5.59 -15.59 -3.77
N GLN A 3 -6.37 -15.01 -4.69
CA GLN A 3 -6.48 -13.55 -4.86
C GLN A 3 -6.95 -12.82 -3.60
N LEU A 4 -7.81 -13.47 -2.80
CA LEU A 4 -8.34 -12.88 -1.58
C LEU A 4 -7.28 -12.85 -0.48
N PHE A 5 -6.46 -13.90 -0.37
CA PHE A 5 -5.28 -13.90 0.50
C PHE A 5 -4.29 -12.80 0.13
N VAL A 6 -4.00 -12.64 -1.17
CA VAL A 6 -3.10 -11.58 -1.66
C VAL A 6 -3.67 -10.20 -1.32
N ALA A 7 -4.97 -9.97 -1.52
CA ALA A 7 -5.61 -8.71 -1.18
C ALA A 7 -5.54 -8.41 0.33
N VAL A 8 -5.77 -9.41 1.19
CA VAL A 8 -5.67 -9.24 2.65
C VAL A 8 -4.24 -8.90 3.07
N ILE A 9 -3.24 -9.60 2.53
CA ILE A 9 -1.83 -9.30 2.82
C ILE A 9 -1.45 -7.89 2.34
N ALA A 10 -1.98 -7.47 1.18
CA ALA A 10 -1.73 -6.15 0.61
C ALA A 10 -2.29 -5.00 1.46
N LEU A 11 -3.23 -5.24 2.37
CA LEU A 11 -3.69 -4.22 3.33
C LEU A 11 -2.61 -3.85 4.36
N VAL A 12 -1.70 -4.77 4.68
CA VAL A 12 -0.63 -4.54 5.66
C VAL A 12 0.30 -3.39 5.26
N PRO A 13 0.94 -3.37 4.07
CA PRO A 13 1.79 -2.26 3.67
C PRO A 13 1.02 -0.94 3.53
N ILE A 14 -0.27 -0.98 3.14
CA ILE A 14 -1.12 0.22 3.06
C ILE A 14 -1.27 0.85 4.45
N GLY A 15 -1.79 0.09 5.42
CA GLY A 15 -1.99 0.60 6.77
C GLY A 15 -0.67 0.98 7.46
N TRP A 16 0.34 0.11 7.34
CA TRP A 16 1.62 0.30 8.01
C TRP A 16 2.38 1.52 7.50
N SER A 17 2.41 1.75 6.19
CA SER A 17 3.04 2.95 5.62
C SER A 17 2.35 4.22 6.12
N HIS A 18 1.01 4.29 6.11
CA HIS A 18 0.29 5.46 6.61
C HIS A 18 0.48 5.72 8.11
N TYR A 19 0.52 4.65 8.92
CA TYR A 19 0.86 4.75 10.33
C TYR A 19 2.26 5.34 10.52
N LEU A 20 3.26 4.83 9.81
CA LEU A 20 4.64 5.28 9.96
C LEU A 20 4.93 6.66 9.36
N ILE A 21 4.20 7.10 8.32
CA ILE A 21 4.34 8.44 7.73
C ILE A 21 4.09 9.52 8.79
N ALA A 22 3.08 9.36 9.65
CA ALA A 22 2.80 10.31 10.73
C ALA A 22 3.95 10.44 11.73
N ALA A 23 4.68 9.35 11.97
CA ALA A 23 5.77 9.33 12.93
C ALA A 23 7.12 9.83 12.35
N HIS A 24 7.28 9.84 11.01
CA HIS A 24 8.61 9.99 10.40
C HIS A 24 8.71 11.01 9.26
N THR A 25 7.62 11.67 8.87
CA THR A 25 7.64 12.58 7.71
C THR A 25 7.13 13.97 8.08
N ARG A 26 7.91 15.02 7.77
CA ARG A 26 7.54 16.42 8.07
C ARG A 26 6.27 16.89 7.35
N TYR A 27 6.07 16.42 6.12
CA TYR A 27 4.90 16.74 5.28
C TYR A 27 3.94 15.56 5.21
N GLU A 28 3.43 15.15 6.38
CA GLU A 28 2.58 13.95 6.54
C GLU A 28 1.39 13.95 5.56
N ILE A 29 0.58 15.01 5.57
CA ILE A 29 -0.66 15.08 4.78
C ILE A 29 -0.37 14.95 3.29
N VAL A 30 0.64 15.69 2.79
CA VAL A 30 1.05 15.64 1.38
C VAL A 30 1.57 14.26 1.00
N THR A 31 2.38 13.64 1.87
CA THR A 31 2.95 12.32 1.62
C THR A 31 1.88 11.24 1.61
N ARG A 32 0.94 11.27 2.57
CA ARG A 32 -0.21 10.37 2.61
C ARG A 32 -1.08 10.54 1.37
N GLY A 33 -1.40 11.78 1.00
CA GLY A 33 -2.19 12.10 -0.18
C GLY A 33 -1.54 11.59 -1.46
N LEU A 34 -0.25 11.84 -1.66
CA LEU A 34 0.48 11.36 -2.84
C LEU A 34 0.46 9.83 -2.91
N LEU A 35 0.74 9.15 -1.81
CA LEU A 35 0.78 7.68 -1.79
C LEU A 35 -0.60 7.06 -2.03
N ILE A 36 -1.67 7.66 -1.48
CA ILE A 36 -3.05 7.27 -1.76
C ILE A 36 -3.36 7.48 -3.24
N LEU A 37 -3.07 8.66 -3.80
CA LEU A 37 -3.38 8.98 -5.20
C LEU A 37 -2.67 8.04 -6.17
N VAL A 38 -1.38 7.80 -5.96
CA VAL A 38 -0.59 6.88 -6.79
C VAL A 38 -1.08 5.45 -6.62
N GLY A 39 -1.38 5.04 -5.39
CA GLY A 39 -1.99 3.74 -5.13
C GLY A 39 -3.29 3.56 -5.88
N LEU A 40 -4.23 4.51 -5.74
CA LEU A 40 -5.57 4.44 -6.34
C LEU A 40 -5.45 4.35 -7.86
N GLY A 41 -4.57 5.16 -8.46
CA GLY A 41 -4.28 5.12 -9.88
C GLY A 41 -3.73 3.77 -10.33
N PHE A 42 -2.73 3.24 -9.63
CA PHE A 42 -2.12 1.96 -9.97
C PHE A 42 -3.09 0.78 -9.79
N GLY A 43 -3.82 0.73 -8.68
CA GLY A 43 -4.86 -0.27 -8.43
C GLY A 43 -5.95 -0.24 -9.50
N ALA A 44 -6.41 0.96 -9.90
CA ALA A 44 -7.40 1.11 -10.97
C ALA A 44 -6.88 0.62 -12.33
N ILE A 45 -5.59 0.80 -12.62
CA ILE A 45 -4.95 0.22 -13.81
C ILE A 45 -4.95 -1.31 -13.71
N CYS A 46 -4.58 -1.89 -12.56
CA CYS A 46 -4.61 -3.34 -12.35
C CYS A 46 -6.00 -3.96 -12.58
N MET A 47 -7.07 -3.26 -12.22
CA MET A 47 -8.44 -3.73 -12.49
C MET A 47 -8.73 -3.93 -13.98
N ARG A 48 -8.08 -3.18 -14.88
CA ARG A 48 -8.27 -3.31 -16.34
C ARG A 48 -7.75 -4.63 -16.89
N TYR A 49 -6.84 -5.27 -16.17
CA TYR A 49 -6.24 -6.55 -16.54
C TYR A 49 -6.84 -7.73 -15.75
N ALA A 50 -7.89 -7.47 -14.96
CA ALA A 50 -8.52 -8.50 -14.16
C ALA A 50 -9.50 -9.36 -15.00
N PRO A 51 -9.65 -10.66 -14.65
CA PRO A 51 -10.73 -11.49 -15.17
C PRO A 51 -12.12 -10.87 -14.91
N ASP A 52 -13.14 -11.27 -15.67
CA ASP A 52 -14.51 -10.70 -15.62
C ASP A 52 -15.26 -10.86 -14.28
N SER A 53 -14.65 -11.45 -13.26
CA SER A 53 -15.24 -11.49 -11.93
C SER A 53 -14.98 -10.19 -11.16
N THR A 54 -16.06 -9.63 -10.62
CA THR A 54 -16.01 -8.44 -9.75
C THR A 54 -15.06 -8.63 -8.57
N LEU A 55 -15.03 -9.85 -7.99
CA LEU A 55 -14.13 -10.17 -6.89
C LEU A 55 -12.65 -10.13 -7.32
N ALA A 56 -12.31 -10.67 -8.50
CA ALA A 56 -10.94 -10.61 -9.01
C ALA A 56 -10.50 -9.17 -9.29
N ARG A 57 -11.40 -8.34 -9.84
CA ARG A 57 -11.15 -6.90 -10.05
C ARG A 57 -10.76 -6.19 -8.76
N TRP A 58 -11.58 -6.31 -7.72
CA TRP A 58 -11.28 -5.69 -6.43
C TRP A 58 -10.06 -6.32 -5.74
N GLY A 59 -9.84 -7.63 -5.89
CA GLY A 59 -8.64 -8.28 -5.38
C GLY A 59 -7.36 -7.73 -6.01
N LEU A 60 -7.34 -7.57 -7.34
CA LEU A 60 -6.23 -6.98 -8.08
C LEU A 60 -6.04 -5.48 -7.77
N PHE A 61 -7.13 -4.75 -7.57
CA PHE A 61 -7.08 -3.35 -7.12
C PHE A 61 -6.32 -3.23 -5.80
N VAL A 62 -6.73 -3.98 -4.77
CA VAL A 62 -6.12 -3.95 -3.44
C VAL A 62 -4.68 -4.47 -3.48
N ALA A 63 -4.42 -5.51 -4.26
CA ALA A 63 -3.07 -6.02 -4.47
C ALA A 63 -2.14 -4.97 -5.11
N GLY A 64 -2.58 -4.29 -6.16
CA GLY A 64 -1.84 -3.23 -6.82
C GLY A 64 -1.60 -2.03 -5.90
N MET A 65 -2.63 -1.61 -5.14
CA MET A 65 -2.51 -0.61 -4.08
C MET A 65 -1.39 -1.00 -3.09
N GLY A 66 -1.47 -2.20 -2.52
CA GLY A 66 -0.49 -2.65 -1.53
C GLY A 66 0.93 -2.75 -2.07
N ALA A 67 1.09 -3.14 -3.33
CA ALA A 67 2.39 -3.18 -3.99
C ALA A 67 3.06 -1.79 -4.06
N VAL A 68 2.30 -0.73 -4.37
CA VAL A 68 2.80 0.66 -4.37
C VAL A 68 3.19 1.12 -2.96
N HIS A 69 2.49 0.66 -1.93
CA HIS A 69 2.75 1.05 -0.54
C HIS A 69 3.90 0.25 0.10
N ALA A 70 4.26 -0.91 -0.45
CA ALA A 70 5.27 -1.79 0.13
C ALA A 70 6.66 -1.15 0.24
N PRO A 71 7.22 -0.48 -0.78
CA PRO A 71 8.50 0.23 -0.64
C PRO A 71 8.48 1.29 0.46
N ALA A 72 7.40 2.07 0.56
CA ALA A 72 7.23 3.07 1.61
C ALA A 72 7.19 2.41 3.00
N ALA A 73 6.42 1.34 3.15
CA ALA A 73 6.34 0.57 4.38
C ALA A 73 7.72 0.03 4.82
N ILE A 74 8.51 -0.50 3.88
CA ILE A 74 9.87 -1.02 4.15
C ILE A 74 10.80 0.10 4.60
N VAL A 75 10.92 1.18 3.82
CA VAL A 75 11.82 2.30 4.12
C VAL A 75 11.49 2.93 5.47
N LEU A 76 10.21 3.13 5.76
CA LEU A 76 9.77 3.69 7.02
C LEU A 76 10.03 2.74 8.20
N THR A 77 9.92 1.43 7.98
CA THR A 77 10.25 0.43 9.01
C THR A 77 11.74 0.48 9.34
N ILE A 78 12.61 0.54 8.32
CA ILE A 78 14.06 0.70 8.52
C ILE A 78 14.34 1.98 9.32
N LYS A 79 13.69 3.08 8.97
CA LYS A 79 13.82 4.36 9.68
C LYS A 79 13.37 4.26 11.14
N GLN A 80 12.28 3.53 11.41
CA GLN A 80 11.80 3.28 12.76
C GLN A 80 12.78 2.42 13.57
N LEU A 81 13.36 1.37 12.99
CA LEU A 81 14.36 0.53 13.64
C LEU A 81 15.61 1.33 14.02
N LYS A 82 16.12 2.14 13.07
CA LYS A 82 17.25 3.03 13.32
C LYS A 82 16.98 4.03 14.45
N ARG A 83 15.74 4.56 14.54
CA ARG A 83 15.33 5.44 15.65
C ARG A 83 15.29 4.73 17.00
N ARG A 84 15.03 3.41 17.01
CA ARG A 84 15.00 2.57 18.20
C ARG A 84 16.37 2.03 18.62
N GLY A 85 17.42 2.30 17.84
CA GLY A 85 18.79 1.85 18.14
C GLY A 85 19.08 0.39 17.77
N TYR A 86 18.25 -0.22 16.90
CA TYR A 86 18.52 -1.50 16.27
C TYR A 86 19.28 -1.31 14.94
#